data_AF-A0A1V5IL16-F1
#
_entry.id   AF-A0A1V5IL16-F1
#
_cell.length_a   1.000
_cell.length_b   1.000
_cell.length_c   1.000
_cell.angle_alpha   90.00
_cell.angle_beta   90.00
_cell.angle_gamma   90.00
#
_symmetry.space_group_name_H-M   'P 1'
#
loop_
_entity.id
_entity.type
_entity.pdbx_description
1 polymer ?
#
loop_
_entity_poly.entity_id
_entity_poly.type
_entity_poly.pdbx_seq_one_letter_code
_entity_poly.pdbx_strand_id
1 'polypeptide(L)'
;MQAPPNFIRNNEEWIIWLLEVEFSGSATPWDLSSRTGIPLDAIHDNFLYMERVGLLSIDRDPAKRYPEEIARVNLTKNSRKICDELKIRPDPGDLF
;
A
#
# COMPACT_ATOMS: atom_id res chain seq x y z
N MET A 1 -4.41 15.99 0.68
CA MET A 1 -4.54 14.60 0.18
C MET A 1 -4.52 14.64 -1.33
N GLN A 2 -3.63 13.88 -1.97
CA GLN A 2 -3.69 13.68 -3.42
C GLN A 2 -4.50 12.40 -3.69
N ALA A 3 -5.48 12.49 -4.60
CA ALA A 3 -6.27 11.35 -5.03
C ALA A 3 -5.38 10.31 -5.75
N PRO A 4 -5.77 9.02 -5.72
CA PRO A 4 -5.12 8.00 -6.53
C PRO A 4 -5.22 8.34 -8.03
N PRO A 5 -4.21 7.95 -8.85
CA PRO A 5 -4.36 7.92 -10.31
C PRO A 5 -5.61 7.15 -10.73
N ASN A 6 -6.23 7.51 -11.85
CA ASN A 6 -7.55 6.96 -12.23
C ASN A 6 -7.48 5.47 -12.61
N PHE A 7 -6.30 4.95 -12.93
CA PHE A 7 -6.08 3.53 -13.19
C PHE A 7 -6.03 2.65 -11.91
N ILE A 8 -5.96 3.24 -10.72
CA ILE A 8 -5.98 2.53 -9.44
C ILE A 8 -7.43 2.17 -9.07
N ARG A 9 -7.67 0.89 -8.77
CA ARG A 9 -9.04 0.36 -8.63
C ARG A 9 -9.46 0.08 -7.19
N ASN A 10 -8.50 -0.08 -6.28
CA ASN A 10 -8.76 -0.44 -4.88
C ASN A 10 -7.64 0.04 -3.95
N ASN A 11 -7.82 -0.19 -2.65
CA ASN A 11 -6.88 0.25 -1.62
C ASN A 11 -5.55 -0.50 -1.72
N GLU A 12 -5.54 -1.77 -2.09
CA GLU A 12 -4.32 -2.58 -2.20
C GLU A 12 -3.42 -2.08 -3.33
N GLU A 13 -3.98 -1.82 -4.51
CA GLU A 13 -3.26 -1.20 -5.63
C GLU A 13 -2.75 0.19 -5.23
N TRP A 14 -3.54 0.94 -4.46
CA TRP A 14 -3.13 2.25 -3.99
C TRP A 14 -1.95 2.19 -3.00
N ILE A 15 -1.99 1.27 -2.04
CA ILE A 15 -0.90 1.03 -1.08
C ILE A 15 0.36 0.60 -1.81
N ILE A 16 0.27 -0.33 -2.77
CA ILE A 16 1.41 -0.79 -3.56
C ILE A 16 2.04 0.37 -4.34
N TRP A 17 1.20 1.17 -5.00
CA TRP A 17 1.65 2.32 -5.77
C TRP A 17 2.39 3.34 -4.90
N LEU A 18 1.78 3.74 -3.77
CA LEU A 18 2.40 4.70 -2.84
C LEU A 18 3.72 4.18 -2.30
N LEU A 19 3.76 2.90 -1.89
CA LEU A 19 4.98 2.29 -1.39
C LEU A 19 6.10 2.38 -2.43
N GLU A 20 5.85 2.01 -3.67
CA GLU A 20 6.88 2.02 -4.71
C GLU A 20 7.30 3.44 -5.11
N VAL A 21 6.33 4.32 -5.36
CA VAL A 21 6.56 5.64 -5.99
C VAL A 21 7.00 6.69 -4.98
N GLU A 22 6.50 6.65 -3.75
CA GLU A 22 6.73 7.71 -2.76
C GLU A 22 7.62 7.25 -1.60
N PHE A 23 7.52 5.98 -1.22
CA PHE A 23 8.20 5.46 -0.01
C PHE A 23 9.33 4.47 -0.31
N SER A 24 9.83 4.41 -1.55
CA SER A 24 10.96 3.55 -1.94
C SER A 24 10.79 2.06 -1.56
N GLY A 25 9.55 1.60 -1.51
CA GLY A 25 9.12 0.25 -1.20
C GLY A 25 8.88 -0.06 0.28
N SER A 26 8.94 0.93 1.18
CA SER A 26 8.75 0.70 2.62
C SER A 26 8.22 1.92 3.38
N ALA A 27 7.17 1.76 4.18
CA ALA A 27 6.56 2.86 4.94
C ALA A 27 6.00 2.41 6.30
N THR A 28 5.75 3.37 7.19
CA THR A 28 5.01 3.10 8.43
C THR A 28 3.49 3.12 8.17
N PRO A 29 2.67 2.44 8.99
CA PRO A 29 1.21 2.54 8.89
C PRO A 29 0.66 3.96 8.96
N TRP A 30 1.29 4.82 9.78
CA TRP A 30 0.89 6.21 9.94
C TRP A 30 1.10 7.01 8.66
N ASP A 31 2.25 6.83 8.00
CA ASP A 31 2.55 7.51 6.73
C ASP A 31 1.53 7.11 5.65
N LEU A 32 1.23 5.81 5.54
CA LEU A 32 0.26 5.31 4.57
C LEU A 32 -1.18 5.73 4.92
N SER A 33 -1.58 5.67 6.19
CA SER A 33 -2.89 6.15 6.63
C SER A 33 -3.07 7.64 6.32
N SER A 34 -2.06 8.46 6.63
CA SER A 34 -2.09 9.89 6.34
C SER A 34 -2.14 10.17 4.84
N ARG A 35 -1.36 9.42 4.05
CA ARG A 35 -1.25 9.62 2.59
C ARG A 35 -2.47 9.15 1.81
N THR A 36 -3.08 8.03 2.24
CA THR A 36 -4.28 7.44 1.63
C THR A 36 -5.57 8.08 2.13
N GLY A 37 -5.56 8.62 3.35
CA GLY A 37 -6.76 9.06 4.07
C GLY A 37 -7.57 7.91 4.68
N ILE A 38 -7.08 6.67 4.59
CA ILE A 38 -7.72 5.50 5.19
C ILE A 38 -7.38 5.48 6.69
N PRO A 39 -8.37 5.35 7.59
CA PRO A 39 -8.13 5.19 9.02
C PRO A 39 -7.18 4.03 9.34
N LEU A 40 -6.37 4.17 10.40
CA LEU A 40 -5.34 3.19 10.76
C LEU A 40 -5.87 1.79 11.01
N ASP A 41 -7.02 1.69 11.66
CA ASP A 41 -7.74 0.44 11.90
C ASP A 41 -8.15 -0.23 10.58
N ALA A 42 -8.69 0.54 9.63
CA ALA A 42 -9.11 0.02 8.34
C ALA A 42 -7.93 -0.33 7.42
N ILE A 43 -6.87 0.47 7.40
CA ILE A 43 -5.68 0.18 6.58
C ILE A 43 -4.88 -0.99 7.15
N HIS A 44 -4.93 -1.21 8.46
CA HIS A 44 -4.31 -2.36 9.12
C HIS A 44 -4.88 -3.68 8.58
N ASP A 45 -6.20 -3.79 8.42
CA ASP A 45 -6.82 -4.99 7.84
C ASP A 45 -6.35 -5.24 6.39
N ASN A 46 -6.15 -4.18 5.60
CA ASN A 46 -5.56 -4.28 4.26
C ASN A 46 -4.14 -4.84 4.35
N PHE A 47 -3.31 -4.37 5.30
CA PHE A 47 -1.96 -4.88 5.47
C PHE A 47 -1.94 -6.37 5.81
N LEU A 48 -2.76 -6.81 6.78
CA LEU A 48 -2.84 -8.23 7.14
C LEU A 48 -3.29 -9.11 5.97
N TYR A 49 -4.28 -8.64 5.20
CA TYR A 49 -4.73 -9.34 3.99
C TYR A 49 -3.60 -9.44 2.96
N MET A 50 -2.95 -8.32 2.66
CA MET A 50 -1.88 -8.23 1.66
C MET A 50 -0.64 -9.04 2.05
N GLU A 51 -0.30 -9.13 3.33
CA GLU A 51 0.77 -10.02 3.80
C GLU A 51 0.39 -11.48 3.59
N ARG A 52 -0.85 -11.87 3.95
CA ARG A 52 -1.35 -13.24 3.77
C ARG A 52 -1.30 -13.70 2.31
N VAL A 53 -1.57 -12.81 1.35
CA VAL A 53 -1.48 -13.11 -0.08
C VAL A 53 -0.08 -12.88 -0.69
N GLY A 54 0.91 -12.53 0.14
CA GLY A 54 2.31 -12.39 -0.26
C GLY A 54 2.63 -11.10 -1.04
N LEU A 55 1.80 -10.06 -0.92
CA LEU A 55 2.02 -8.75 -1.52
C LEU A 55 2.84 -7.82 -0.62
N LEU A 56 2.70 -7.94 0.70
CA LEU A 56 3.51 -7.20 1.66
C LEU A 56 4.28 -8.13 2.60
N SER A 57 5.33 -7.61 3.19
CA SER A 57 5.98 -8.17 4.38
C SER A 57 5.86 -7.16 5.51
N ILE A 58 5.42 -7.61 6.69
CA ILE A 58 5.16 -6.74 7.83
C ILE A 58 6.22 -6.95 8.92
N ASP A 59 6.89 -5.87 9.28
CA ASP A 59 7.73 -5.81 10.48
C ASP A 59 6.85 -5.48 11.68
N ARG A 60 6.84 -6.37 12.68
CA ARG A 60 6.02 -6.23 13.89
C ARG A 60 6.86 -5.83 15.09
N ASP A 61 6.35 -4.92 15.91
CA ASP A 61 6.90 -4.58 17.22
C ASP A 61 6.14 -5.34 18.32
N PRO A 62 6.74 -6.36 18.96
CA PRO A 62 6.07 -7.16 19.98
C PRO A 62 5.79 -6.39 21.28
N ALA A 63 6.38 -5.21 21.47
CA ALA A 63 6.09 -4.36 22.63
C ALA A 63 4.80 -3.54 22.46
N LYS A 64 4.24 -3.48 21.25
CA LYS A 64 3.06 -2.68 20.91
C LYS A 64 1.81 -3.53 20.74
N ARG A 65 0.67 -2.85 20.69
CA ARG A 65 -0.68 -3.42 20.58
C ARG A 65 -1.36 -2.87 19.32
N TYR A 66 -2.41 -3.55 18.90
CA TYR A 66 -3.31 -3.10 17.83
C TYR A 66 -3.65 -1.61 17.90
N PRO A 67 -3.58 -0.84 16.79
CA PRO A 67 -3.03 -1.18 15.46
C PRO A 67 -1.53 -0.82 15.28
N GLU A 68 -0.82 -0.49 16.37
CA GLU A 68 0.57 -0.03 16.35
C GLU A 68 1.61 -1.16 16.41
N GLU A 69 1.18 -2.41 16.53
CA GLU A 69 2.06 -3.59 16.44
C GLU A 69 2.71 -3.70 15.07
N ILE A 70 2.11 -3.14 14.02
CA ILE A 70 2.74 -2.99 12.70
C ILE A 70 3.70 -1.80 12.76
N ALA A 71 5.00 -2.07 12.82
CA ALA A 71 6.02 -1.01 12.79
C ALA A 71 6.25 -0.48 11.38
N ARG A 72 6.25 -1.38 10.39
CA ARG A 72 6.57 -1.06 8.99
C ARG A 72 6.00 -2.12 8.05
N VAL A 73 5.65 -1.68 6.84
CA VAL A 73 5.24 -2.56 5.75
C VAL A 73 6.19 -2.39 4.56
N ASN A 74 6.51 -3.51 3.93
CA ASN A 74 7.52 -3.59 2.87
C ASN A 74 6.94 -4.27 1.63
N LEU A 75 7.28 -3.77 0.43
CA LEU A 75 6.94 -4.45 -0.81
C LEU A 75 7.71 -5.77 -0.95
N THR A 76 7.00 -6.81 -1.36
CA THR A 76 7.59 -8.07 -1.79
C THR A 76 7.95 -8.02 -3.27
N LYS A 77 8.61 -9.07 -3.77
CA LYS A 77 8.85 -9.23 -5.21
C LYS A 77 7.56 -9.30 -6.02
N ASN A 78 6.47 -9.83 -5.43
CA ASN A 78 5.19 -9.97 -6.12
C ASN A 78 4.50 -8.63 -6.30
N SER A 79 4.45 -7.80 -5.25
CA SER A 79 3.84 -6.47 -5.35
C SER A 79 4.64 -5.51 -6.22
N ARG A 80 5.96 -5.64 -6.30
CA ARG A 80 6.76 -4.87 -7.27
C ARG A 80 6.36 -5.19 -8.72
N LYS A 81 6.15 -6.47 -9.07
CA LYS A 81 5.64 -6.85 -10.39
C LYS A 81 4.26 -6.26 -10.67
N ILE A 82 3.35 -6.32 -9.69
CA ILE A 82 2.04 -5.66 -9.81
C ILE A 82 2.21 -4.16 -10.03
N CYS A 83 3.12 -3.50 -9.33
CA CYS A 83 3.36 -2.08 -9.52
C CYS A 83 3.86 -1.77 -10.94
N ASP A 84 4.70 -2.61 -11.52
CA ASP A 84 5.16 -2.45 -12.90
C ASP A 84 4.01 -2.65 -13.90
N GLU A 85 3.09 -3.57 -13.62
CA GLU A 85 1.84 -3.71 -14.39
C GLU A 85 0.93 -2.49 -14.24
N LEU A 86 0.88 -1.86 -13.06
CA LEU A 86 0.11 -0.63 -12.84
C LEU A 86 0.66 0.54 -13.65
N LYS A 87 1.99 0.68 -13.73
CA LYS A 87 2.66 1.77 -14.48
C LYS A 87 2.36 1.76 -15.98
N ILE A 88 1.98 0.61 -16.55
CA ILE A 88 1.65 0.48 -17.98
C ILE A 88 0.14 0.51 -18.26
N ARG A 89 -0.71 0.60 -17.22
CA ARG A 89 -2.15 0.69 -17.44
C ARG A 89 -2.47 2.06 -18.03
N PRO A 90 -3.25 2.12 -19.13
CA PRO A 90 -3.68 3.40 -19.67
C PRO A 90 -4.58 4.09 -18.63
N ASP A 91 -4.38 5.39 -18.44
CA ASP A 91 -5.35 6.18 -17.72
C ASP A 91 -6.64 6.22 -18.56
N PRO A 92 -7.84 6.08 -17.95
CA PRO A 92 -9.10 6.15 -18.67
C PRO A 92 -9.26 7.44 -19.51
N GLY A 93 -8.52 8.51 -19.17
CA GLY A 93 -8.48 9.76 -19.91
C GLY A 93 -7.58 9.78 -21.15
N ASP A 94 -6.68 8.79 -21.32
CA ASP A 94 -5.79 8.69 -22.49
C ASP A 94 -6.44 7.97 -23.68
N LEU A 95 -7.61 7.35 -23.47
CA LEU A 95 -8.33 6.59 -24.50
C LEU A 95 -9.35 7.44 -25.29
N PHE A 96 -9.40 8.76 -25.06
CA PHE A 96 -10.35 9.67 -25.68
C PHE A 96 -9.70 10.95 -26.20
#